data_AF-A0AAV6VYV8-F1
#
_entry.id   AF-A0AAV6VYV8-F1
#
_cell.length_a   1.000
_cell.length_b   1.000
_cell.length_c   1.000
_cell.angle_alpha   90.00
_cell.angle_beta   90.00
_cell.angle_gamma   90.00
#
_symmetry.space_group_name_H-M   'P 1'
#
loop_
_entity.id
_entity.type
_entity.pdbx_description
1 polymer ?
#
loop_
_entity_poly.entity_id
_entity_poly.type
_entity_poly.pdbx_seq_one_letter_code
_entity_poly.pdbx_strand_id
1 'polypeptide(L)'
;MENPGSYLILPRKEFLSRNLALQKDVLRIDKKVQVTVKSILNLSQRADANIVRVAIRKGGAGVQSLPDIVDIDHLTYAMKMLVREAAMSFLMEAVRKKAGVVPTYDNIFSFLSGSLPVPRSEGGVAGTVWSRVRAACLRLNSLPRTTSSGS
;
A
#
# COMPACT_ATOMS: atom_id res chain seq x y z
N MET A 1 -19.49 33.04 14.88
CA MET A 1 -19.31 32.86 13.42
C MET A 1 -18.17 31.88 13.23
N GLU A 2 -18.48 30.58 13.21
CA GLU A 2 -17.51 29.51 13.05
C GLU A 2 -17.45 29.13 11.57
N ASN A 3 -16.23 29.09 10.99
CA ASN A 3 -16.00 28.74 9.60
C ASN A 3 -16.34 27.26 9.35
N PRO A 4 -17.33 26.91 8.49
CA PRO A 4 -17.68 25.52 8.20
C PRO A 4 -16.74 24.83 7.18
N GLY A 5 -15.47 25.23 7.12
CA GLY A 5 -14.53 24.83 6.05
C GLY A 5 -13.58 23.68 6.38
N SER A 6 -13.51 23.21 7.63
CA SER A 6 -12.34 22.44 8.11
C SER A 6 -12.52 20.92 8.24
N TYR A 7 -13.66 20.35 7.81
CA TYR A 7 -13.99 18.94 8.11
C TYR A 7 -14.33 18.07 6.89
N LEU A 8 -13.75 18.36 5.70
CA LEU A 8 -14.06 17.59 4.48
C LEU A 8 -12.89 16.78 3.90
N ILE A 9 -11.96 16.30 4.72
CA ILE A 9 -10.88 15.41 4.26
C ILE A 9 -11.02 13.98 4.80
N LEU A 10 -11.72 13.78 5.91
CA LEU A 10 -11.80 12.47 6.56
C LEU A 10 -12.75 11.42 5.96
N PRO A 11 -13.83 11.71 5.19
CA PRO A 11 -14.63 10.62 4.59
C PRO A 11 -13.97 9.95 3.37
N ARG A 12 -12.87 10.54 2.84
CA ARG A 12 -12.17 9.98 1.67
C ARG A 12 -11.27 8.81 2.02
N LYS A 13 -10.76 8.69 3.26
CA LYS A 13 -9.88 7.58 3.62
C LYS A 13 -10.64 6.26 3.64
N GLU A 14 -11.82 6.20 4.25
CA GLU A 14 -12.64 4.98 4.23
C GLU A 14 -13.15 4.68 2.83
N PHE A 15 -13.47 5.70 2.01
CA PHE A 15 -13.95 5.47 0.65
C PHE A 15 -12.84 5.01 -0.31
N LEU A 16 -11.62 5.53 -0.20
CA LEU A 16 -10.46 5.10 -1.01
C LEU A 16 -9.96 3.72 -0.58
N SER A 17 -9.96 3.44 0.72
CA SER A 17 -9.62 2.10 1.24
C SER A 17 -10.70 1.04 0.92
N ARG A 18 -11.97 1.43 0.75
CA ARG A 18 -13.05 0.54 0.30
C ARG A 18 -13.09 0.37 -1.22
N ASN A 19 -12.84 1.43 -2.00
CA ASN A 19 -12.86 1.40 -3.47
C ASN A 19 -11.47 1.13 -4.06
N LEU A 20 -10.98 -0.04 -3.68
CA LEU A 20 -9.77 -0.77 -4.03
C LEU A 20 -9.50 -1.00 -5.55
N ALA A 21 -10.09 -0.21 -6.44
CA ALA A 21 -9.94 -0.25 -7.89
C ALA A 21 -9.12 0.93 -8.47
N LEU A 22 -8.79 1.93 -7.64
CA LEU A 22 -8.22 3.21 -8.11
C LEU A 22 -6.69 3.25 -8.09
N GLN A 23 -5.99 2.12 -8.27
CA GLN A 23 -4.51 2.11 -8.32
C GLN A 23 -3.96 3.13 -9.33
N LYS A 24 -4.63 3.29 -10.48
CA LYS A 24 -4.26 4.27 -11.49
C LYS A 24 -4.43 5.71 -11.02
N ASP A 25 -5.47 5.99 -10.24
CA ASP A 25 -5.73 7.35 -9.75
C ASP A 25 -4.86 7.71 -8.55
N VAL A 26 -4.53 6.74 -7.69
CA VAL A 26 -3.51 6.92 -6.64
C VAL A 26 -2.17 7.33 -7.25
N LEU A 27 -1.74 6.66 -8.32
CA LEU A 27 -0.49 7.01 -9.03
C LEU A 27 -0.58 8.38 -9.71
N ARG A 28 -1.74 8.75 -10.26
CA ARG A 28 -1.94 10.09 -10.85
C ARG A 28 -1.87 11.18 -9.79
N ILE A 29 -2.48 10.95 -8.63
CA ILE A 29 -2.44 11.89 -7.49
C ILE A 29 -1.01 12.01 -6.96
N ASP A 30 -0.32 10.89 -6.75
CA ASP A 30 1.08 10.87 -6.29
C ASP A 30 1.99 11.65 -7.24
N LYS A 31 1.85 11.46 -8.56
CA LYS A 31 2.57 12.26 -9.57
C LYS A 31 2.28 13.76 -9.45
N LYS A 32 1.02 14.15 -9.27
CA LYS A 32 0.66 15.57 -9.08
C LYS A 32 1.31 16.14 -7.82
N VAL A 33 1.27 15.41 -6.72
CA VAL A 33 1.94 15.80 -5.48
C VAL A 33 3.45 15.99 -5.70
N GLN A 34 4.11 15.04 -6.38
CA GLN A 34 5.54 15.15 -6.69
C GLN A 34 5.86 16.39 -7.55
N VAL A 35 5.06 16.68 -8.57
CA VAL A 35 5.25 17.87 -9.43
C VAL A 35 5.14 19.15 -8.62
N THR A 36 4.12 19.26 -7.76
CA THR A 36 3.92 20.41 -6.88
C THR A 36 5.07 20.58 -5.90
N VAL A 37 5.51 19.50 -5.26
CA VAL A 37 6.62 19.54 -4.29
C VAL A 37 7.93 19.91 -4.97
N LYS A 38 8.21 19.36 -6.16
CA LYS A 38 9.38 19.77 -6.96
C LYS A 38 9.34 21.25 -7.30
N SER A 39 8.17 21.78 -7.66
CA SER A 39 8.00 23.22 -7.91
C SER A 39 8.29 24.06 -6.66
N ILE A 40 7.86 23.63 -5.47
CA ILE A 40 8.13 24.32 -4.21
C ILE A 40 9.62 24.30 -3.88
N LEU A 41 10.30 23.19 -4.17
CA LEU A 41 11.74 23.02 -3.93
C LEU A 41 12.62 23.59 -5.05
N ASN A 42 12.05 24.27 -6.05
CA ASN A 42 12.75 24.75 -7.25
C ASN A 42 13.56 23.65 -7.97
N LEU A 43 13.09 22.40 -7.92
CA LEU A 43 13.74 21.26 -8.57
C LEU A 43 13.26 21.12 -10.01
N SER A 44 14.16 20.71 -10.90
CA SER A 44 13.79 20.37 -12.27
C SER A 44 12.79 19.20 -12.27
N GLN A 45 11.84 19.18 -13.19
CA GLN A 45 10.88 18.06 -13.29
C GLN A 45 11.58 16.72 -13.62
N ARG A 46 12.76 16.79 -14.25
CA ARG A 46 13.65 15.65 -14.55
C ARG A 46 14.45 15.15 -13.34
N ALA A 47 14.48 15.90 -12.23
CA ALA A 47 15.14 15.45 -11.02
C ALA A 47 14.52 14.15 -10.50
N ASP A 48 15.31 13.30 -9.85
CA ASP A 48 14.83 12.04 -9.32
C ASP A 48 13.67 12.28 -8.32
N ALA A 49 12.60 11.49 -8.45
CA ALA A 49 11.48 11.50 -7.53
C ALA A 49 11.90 11.10 -6.11
N ASN A 50 13.03 10.39 -5.94
CA ASN A 50 13.56 10.05 -4.63
C ASN A 50 13.91 11.29 -3.80
N ILE A 51 14.32 12.40 -4.41
CA ILE A 51 14.67 13.64 -3.68
C ILE A 51 13.47 14.17 -2.90
N VAL A 52 12.27 14.04 -3.46
CA VAL A 52 11.00 14.41 -2.80
C VAL A 52 10.73 13.51 -1.58
N ARG A 53 11.15 12.25 -1.64
CA ARG A 53 10.91 11.23 -0.61
C ARG A 53 11.95 11.20 0.50
N VAL A 54 13.15 11.72 0.24
CA VAL A 54 14.22 11.83 1.24
C VAL A 54 13.74 12.68 2.42
N ALA A 55 14.07 12.27 3.64
CA ALA A 55 13.72 13.00 4.86
C ALA A 55 14.23 14.46 4.82
N ILE A 56 13.46 15.37 5.43
CA ILE A 56 13.80 16.81 5.49
C ILE A 56 15.20 17.05 6.05
N ARG A 57 15.60 16.28 7.07
CA ARG A 57 16.94 16.33 7.69
C ARG A 57 18.09 16.02 6.72
N LYS A 58 17.80 15.36 5.61
CA LYS A 58 18.76 14.99 4.55
C LYS A 58 18.59 15.86 3.29
N GLY A 59 17.88 16.99 3.39
CA GLY A 59 17.69 17.93 2.29
C GLY A 59 16.58 17.56 1.28
N GLY A 60 15.73 16.58 1.62
CA GLY A 60 14.54 16.25 0.82
C GLY A 60 13.25 16.89 1.32
N ALA A 61 12.11 16.50 0.74
CA ALA A 61 10.80 17.01 1.15
C ALA A 61 10.12 16.18 2.25
N GLY A 62 10.63 14.98 2.53
CA GLY A 62 10.03 14.02 3.46
C GLY A 62 8.65 13.53 3.05
N VAL A 63 8.27 13.66 1.77
CA VAL A 63 6.94 13.29 1.30
C VAL A 63 6.92 11.80 0.97
N GLN A 64 6.17 11.04 1.76
CA GLN A 64 6.01 9.61 1.57
C GLN A 64 5.14 9.32 0.34
N SER A 65 5.45 8.23 -0.38
CA SER A 65 4.69 7.87 -1.58
C SER A 65 3.28 7.40 -1.20
N LEU A 66 2.27 7.92 -1.88
CA LEU A 66 0.88 7.56 -1.65
C LEU A 66 0.57 6.06 -1.88
N PRO A 67 1.16 5.38 -2.89
CA PRO A 67 1.06 3.93 -3.02
C PRO A 67 1.55 3.16 -1.78
N ASP A 68 2.67 3.60 -1.18
CA ASP A 68 3.23 2.93 0.00
C ASP A 68 2.31 3.13 1.21
N ILE A 69 1.74 4.32 1.37
CA ILE A 69 0.75 4.60 2.42
C ILE A 69 -0.48 3.70 2.26
N VAL A 70 -0.98 3.56 1.04
CA VAL A 70 -2.13 2.68 0.73
C VAL A 70 -1.79 1.22 1.05
N ASP A 71 -0.59 0.76 0.74
CA ASP A 71 -0.14 -0.59 1.07
C ASP A 71 -0.05 -0.83 2.58
N ILE A 72 0.48 0.15 3.34
CA ILE A 72 0.52 0.09 4.81
C ILE A 72 -0.90 0.07 5.40
N ASP A 73 -1.83 0.86 4.83
CA ASP A 73 -3.22 0.87 5.28
C ASP A 73 -3.91 -0.49 5.02
N HIS A 74 -3.64 -1.12 3.88
CA HIS A 74 -4.11 -2.48 3.59
C HIS A 74 -3.60 -3.52 4.58
N LEU A 75 -2.30 -3.47 4.92
CA LEU A 75 -1.73 -4.36 5.92
C LEU A 75 -2.32 -4.13 7.30
N THR A 76 -2.49 -2.87 7.69
CA THR A 76 -3.08 -2.49 8.98
C THR A 76 -4.53 -2.96 9.07
N TYR A 77 -5.30 -2.79 8.00
CA TYR A 77 -6.67 -3.28 7.91
C TYR A 77 -6.74 -4.81 7.97
N ALA A 78 -5.85 -5.51 7.26
CA ALA A 78 -5.77 -6.96 7.29
C ALA A 78 -5.41 -7.49 8.68
N MET A 79 -4.46 -6.88 9.38
CA MET A 79 -4.11 -7.23 10.76
C MET A 79 -5.30 -7.05 11.69
N LYS A 80 -6.05 -5.94 11.57
CA LYS A 80 -7.29 -5.73 12.32
C LYS A 80 -8.35 -6.78 12.00
N MET A 81 -8.44 -7.23 10.75
CA MET A 81 -9.37 -8.29 10.36
C MET A 81 -8.97 -9.64 10.93
N LEU A 82 -7.68 -9.98 10.97
CA LEU A 82 -7.18 -11.28 11.46
C LEU A 82 -7.51 -11.56 12.93
N VAL A 83 -7.87 -10.53 13.71
CA VAL A 83 -8.39 -10.68 15.07
C VAL A 83 -9.77 -11.35 15.09
N ARG A 84 -10.48 -11.41 13.95
CA ARG A 84 -11.81 -12.02 13.81
C ARG A 84 -11.69 -13.40 13.17
N GLU A 85 -12.28 -14.42 13.80
CA GLU A 85 -12.25 -15.81 13.31
C GLU A 85 -12.77 -15.95 11.87
N ALA A 86 -13.85 -15.22 11.52
CA ALA A 86 -14.39 -15.23 10.16
C ALA A 86 -13.38 -14.79 9.09
N ALA A 87 -12.50 -13.84 9.41
CA ALA A 87 -11.47 -13.37 8.49
C ALA A 87 -10.43 -14.46 8.21
N MET A 88 -10.09 -15.26 9.21
CA MET A 88 -9.18 -16.41 9.06
C MET A 88 -9.77 -17.43 8.09
N SER A 89 -11.05 -17.76 8.20
CA SER A 89 -11.73 -18.67 7.25
C SER A 89 -11.67 -18.16 5.81
N PHE A 90 -11.91 -16.86 5.59
CA PHE A 90 -11.79 -16.25 4.26
C PHE A 90 -10.35 -16.25 3.72
N LEU A 91 -9.36 -16.14 4.60
CA LEU A 91 -7.94 -16.23 4.22
C LEU A 91 -7.55 -17.66 3.85
N MET A 92 -7.94 -18.65 4.64
CA MET A 92 -7.73 -20.07 4.35
C MET A 92 -8.32 -20.44 2.99
N GLU A 93 -9.53 -19.97 2.70
CA GLU A 93 -10.19 -20.17 1.41
C GLU A 93 -9.45 -19.48 0.26
N ALA A 94 -8.90 -18.28 0.47
CA ALA A 94 -8.08 -17.60 -0.51
C ALA A 94 -6.77 -18.35 -0.79
N VAL A 95 -6.11 -18.90 0.23
CA VAL A 95 -4.91 -19.73 0.08
C VAL A 95 -5.25 -20.99 -0.70
N ARG A 96 -6.32 -21.69 -0.34
CA ARG A 96 -6.77 -22.90 -1.03
C ARG A 96 -7.06 -22.64 -2.51
N LYS A 97 -7.84 -21.59 -2.81
CA LYS A 97 -8.22 -21.24 -4.19
C LYS A 97 -7.07 -20.73 -5.04
N LYS A 98 -6.16 -19.94 -4.45
CA LYS A 98 -5.10 -19.28 -5.22
C LYS A 98 -3.80 -20.07 -5.28
N ALA A 99 -3.37 -20.65 -4.17
CA ALA A 99 -2.15 -21.43 -4.13
C ALA A 99 -2.40 -22.91 -4.49
N GLY A 100 -3.65 -23.39 -4.39
CA GLY A 100 -3.97 -24.80 -4.63
C GLY A 100 -3.47 -25.74 -3.51
N VAL A 101 -3.13 -25.19 -2.34
CA VAL A 101 -2.54 -25.94 -1.22
C VAL A 101 -3.51 -26.00 -0.04
N VAL A 102 -3.41 -27.05 0.78
CA VAL A 102 -4.10 -27.14 2.07
C VAL A 102 -3.65 -26.00 2.98
N PRO A 103 -4.57 -25.19 3.53
CA PRO A 103 -4.23 -24.04 4.34
C PRO A 103 -3.73 -24.47 5.74
N THR A 104 -2.42 -24.54 5.90
CA THR A 104 -1.74 -24.60 7.21
C THR A 104 -1.25 -23.21 7.61
N TYR A 105 -0.94 -22.99 8.90
CA TYR A 105 -0.40 -21.70 9.35
C TYR A 105 0.87 -21.30 8.59
N ASP A 106 1.77 -22.25 8.31
CA ASP A 106 2.99 -22.01 7.53
C ASP A 106 2.70 -21.62 6.09
N ASN A 107 1.72 -22.26 5.46
CA ASN A 107 1.30 -21.95 4.09
C ASN A 107 0.59 -20.58 4.03
N ILE A 108 -0.17 -20.22 5.07
CA ILE A 108 -0.81 -18.90 5.19
C ILE A 108 0.28 -17.82 5.33
N PHE A 109 1.26 -18.02 6.20
CA PHE A 109 2.38 -17.09 6.35
C PHE A 109 3.19 -16.97 5.06
N SER A 110 3.50 -18.09 4.41
CA SER A 110 4.19 -18.14 3.12
C SER A 110 3.37 -17.47 2.00
N PHE A 111 2.04 -17.58 2.06
CA PHE A 111 1.14 -16.91 1.14
C PHE A 111 1.15 -15.39 1.37
N LEU A 112 1.09 -14.90 2.61
CA LEU A 112 1.07 -13.47 2.91
C LEU A 112 2.43 -12.81 2.67
N SER A 113 3.52 -13.47 3.03
CA SER A 113 4.91 -12.98 2.82
C SER A 113 5.31 -12.95 1.34
N GLY A 114 4.56 -13.64 0.48
CA GLY A 114 4.82 -13.69 -0.95
C GLY A 114 5.68 -14.88 -1.39
N SER A 115 6.26 -15.63 -0.46
CA SER A 115 7.18 -16.76 -0.68
C SER A 115 6.52 -17.98 -1.33
N LEU A 116 5.22 -18.19 -1.10
CA LEU A 116 4.49 -19.30 -1.72
C LEU A 116 4.17 -18.96 -3.19
N PRO A 117 4.59 -19.74 -4.20
CA PRO A 117 4.27 -19.45 -5.59
C PRO A 117 2.75 -19.52 -5.82
N VAL A 118 2.21 -18.50 -6.49
CA VAL A 118 0.79 -18.42 -6.84
C VAL A 118 0.72 -18.18 -8.34
N PRO A 119 -0.07 -18.95 -9.11
CA PRO A 119 -0.25 -18.72 -10.54
C PRO A 119 -0.71 -17.27 -10.77
N ARG A 120 -0.09 -16.59 -11.75
CA ARG A 120 -0.60 -15.29 -12.18
C ARG A 120 -1.98 -15.54 -12.80
N SER A 121 -3.03 -15.07 -12.11
CA SER A 121 -4.38 -15.14 -12.66
C SER A 121 -4.41 -14.33 -13.96
N GLU A 122 -4.60 -15.02 -15.08
CA GLU A 122 -5.05 -14.39 -16.33
C GLU A 122 -6.46 -13.86 -16.08
N GLY A 123 -6.68 -12.56 -16.24
CA GLY A 123 -8.01 -11.96 -16.09
C GLY A 123 -8.13 -11.06 -14.85
N GLY A 124 -8.38 -9.77 -15.11
CA GLY A 124 -8.49 -8.68 -14.16
C GLY A 124 -9.73 -8.72 -13.27
N VAL A 125 -10.02 -9.85 -12.64
CA VAL A 125 -10.99 -9.92 -11.54
C VAL A 125 -10.36 -9.29 -10.31
N ALA A 126 -11.08 -8.36 -9.69
CA ALA A 126 -10.71 -7.69 -8.46
C ALA A 126 -10.14 -8.70 -7.45
N GLY A 127 -8.82 -8.67 -7.24
CA GLY A 127 -8.18 -9.56 -6.28
C GLY A 127 -8.86 -9.43 -4.92
N THR A 128 -9.09 -10.55 -4.25
CA THR A 128 -9.60 -10.54 -2.86
C THR A 128 -8.72 -9.63 -1.99
N VAL A 129 -9.25 -9.16 -0.85
CA VAL A 129 -8.48 -8.37 0.13
C VAL A 129 -7.11 -9.01 0.38
N TRP A 130 -7.08 -10.33 0.58
CA TRP A 130 -5.86 -11.12 0.79
C TRP A 130 -4.88 -11.14 -0.39
N SER A 131 -5.37 -11.07 -1.63
CA SER A 131 -4.52 -10.95 -2.81
C SER A 131 -3.82 -9.60 -2.85
N ARG A 132 -4.51 -8.55 -2.41
CA ARG A 132 -3.98 -7.19 -2.38
C ARG A 132 -3.01 -7.01 -1.23
N VAL A 133 -3.31 -7.60 -0.07
CA VAL A 133 -2.40 -7.71 1.08
C VAL A 133 -1.12 -8.43 0.67
N ARG A 134 -1.21 -9.58 0.00
CA ARG A 134 -0.03 -10.28 -0.55
C ARG A 134 0.77 -9.39 -1.52
N ALA A 135 0.09 -8.68 -2.42
CA ALA A 135 0.75 -7.77 -3.35
C ALA A 135 1.42 -6.58 -2.65
N ALA A 136 0.82 -6.06 -1.57
CA ALA A 136 1.39 -5.02 -0.72
C ALA A 136 2.63 -5.54 0.02
N CYS A 137 2.57 -6.73 0.62
CA CYS A 137 3.73 -7.38 1.24
C CYS A 137 4.89 -7.54 0.25
N LEU A 138 4.61 -8.02 -0.97
CA LEU A 138 5.63 -8.17 -2.02
C LEU A 138 6.28 -6.84 -2.39
N ARG A 139 5.49 -5.76 -2.54
CA ARG A 139 6.02 -4.42 -2.85
C ARG A 139 6.86 -3.86 -1.71
N LEU A 140 6.38 -3.95 -0.48
CA LEU A 140 7.11 -3.46 0.69
C LEU A 140 8.40 -4.26 0.96
N ASN A 141 8.41 -5.56 0.69
CA ASN A 141 9.63 -6.37 0.78
C ASN A 141 10.65 -6.01 -0.31
N SER A 142 10.17 -5.53 -1.47
CA SER A 142 11.05 -5.05 -2.55
C SER A 142 11.50 -3.60 -2.38
N LEU A 143 10.91 -2.84 -1.45
CA LEU A 143 11.30 -1.46 -1.22
C LEU A 143 12.73 -1.43 -0.66
N PRO A 144 13.63 -0.58 -1.19
CA PRO A 144 14.93 -0.39 -0.59
C PRO A 144 14.71 0.11 0.84
N ARG A 145 15.09 -0.72 1.83
CA ARG A 145 15.08 -0.31 3.23
C ARG A 145 15.98 0.91 3.30
N THR A 146 15.41 2.08 3.47
CA THR A 146 16.18 3.28 3.77
C THR A 146 16.80 3.01 5.13
N THR A 147 18.01 2.46 5.13
CA THR A 147 18.79 2.25 6.33
C THR A 147 18.93 3.62 6.98
N SER A 148 18.20 3.84 8.07
CA SER A 148 18.60 4.78 9.09
C SER A 148 19.89 4.24 9.71
N SER A 149 21.01 4.40 9.01
CA SER A 149 22.31 4.48 9.68
C SER A 149 22.29 5.81 10.44
N GLY A 150 21.78 5.74 11.66
CA GLY A 150 21.81 6.81 12.62
C GLY A 150 22.64 6.35 13.80
N SER A 151 23.87 6.89 13.82
CA SER A 151 24.77 7.04 14.97
C SER A 151 25.53 5.80 15.44
#